data_AF-A0A2P8E8G7-F1
#
_entry.id   AF-A0A2P8E8G7-F1
#
_cell.length_a   1.000
_cell.length_b   1.000
_cell.length_c   1.000
_cell.angle_alpha   90.00
_cell.angle_beta   90.00
_cell.angle_gamma   90.00
#
_symmetry.space_group_name_H-M   'P 1'
#
loop_
_entity.id
_entity.type
_entity.pdbx_description
1 polymer ?
#
loop_
_entity_poly.entity_id
_entity_poly.type
_entity_poly.pdbx_seq_one_letter_code
_entity_poly.pdbx_strand_id
1 'polypeptide(L)'
;MLPILQQTAEVLKKDFNLPEIHENFTEERLIEILSPIIKQMLDRDFERLLHICYRIDLGEQLLKKILHESAPDQMSFDLAKALIKRQIQKIEIRNRYRNE
;
A
#
# COMPACT_ATOMS: atom_id res chain seq x y z
N MET A 1 5.20 -17.79 -12.26
CA MET A 1 4.78 -17.03 -11.06
C MET A 1 4.82 -15.55 -11.44
N LEU A 2 3.78 -14.77 -11.17
CA LEU A 2 3.80 -13.33 -11.45
C LEU A 2 4.93 -12.65 -10.66
N PRO A 3 5.57 -11.60 -11.18
CA PRO A 3 6.49 -10.76 -10.39
C PRO A 3 5.82 -10.27 -9.10
N ILE A 4 6.60 -10.15 -8.03
CA ILE A 4 6.06 -9.80 -6.70
C ILE A 4 5.33 -8.45 -6.70
N LEU A 5 5.83 -7.51 -7.49
CA LEU A 5 5.23 -6.19 -7.63
C LEU A 5 3.86 -6.29 -8.31
N GLN A 6 3.71 -7.13 -9.34
CA GLN A 6 2.42 -7.38 -9.99
C GLN A 6 1.42 -8.04 -9.04
N GLN A 7 1.86 -9.00 -8.21
CA GLN A 7 1.02 -9.56 -7.16
C GLN A 7 0.59 -8.50 -6.13
N THR A 8 1.50 -7.57 -5.79
CA THR A 8 1.23 -6.48 -4.85
C THR A 8 0.17 -5.53 -5.41
N ALA A 9 0.32 -5.10 -6.66
CA ALA A 9 -0.67 -4.28 -7.36
C ALA A 9 -2.05 -4.93 -7.40
N GLU A 10 -2.14 -6.23 -7.73
CA GLU A 10 -3.42 -6.96 -7.77
C GLU A 10 -4.13 -7.02 -6.41
N VAL A 11 -3.37 -7.16 -5.31
CA VAL A 11 -3.96 -7.10 -3.97
C VAL A 11 -4.46 -5.70 -3.64
N LEU A 12 -3.62 -4.68 -3.87
CA LEU A 12 -3.96 -3.29 -3.59
C LEU A 12 -5.09 -2.76 -4.48
N LYS A 13 -5.23 -3.29 -5.70
CA LYS A 13 -6.32 -2.96 -6.63
C LYS A 13 -7.69 -3.12 -5.98
N LYS A 14 -7.89 -4.19 -5.19
CA LYS A 14 -9.16 -4.45 -4.51
C LYS A 14 -9.42 -3.52 -3.33
N ASP A 15 -8.37 -3.18 -2.59
CA ASP A 15 -8.51 -2.36 -1.38
C ASP A 15 -8.73 -0.87 -1.72
N PHE A 16 -8.04 -0.41 -2.76
CA PHE A 16 -8.01 1.00 -3.17
C PHE A 16 -8.77 1.31 -4.46
N ASN A 17 -9.44 0.32 -5.06
CA ASN A 17 -10.12 0.45 -6.36
C ASN A 17 -9.19 1.04 -7.44
N LEU A 18 -7.96 0.51 -7.54
CA LEU A 18 -6.98 1.01 -8.50
C LEU A 18 -7.46 0.76 -9.95
N PRO A 19 -7.04 1.61 -10.90
CA PRO A 19 -7.25 1.34 -12.33
C PRO A 19 -6.55 0.04 -12.74
N GLU A 20 -6.80 -0.41 -13.97
CA GLU A 20 -5.99 -1.50 -14.51
C GLU A 20 -4.52 -1.11 -14.56
N ILE A 21 -3.68 -1.99 -14.02
CA ILE A 21 -2.23 -1.82 -14.01
C ILE A 21 -1.70 -2.77 -15.08
N HIS A 22 -1.27 -2.19 -16.20
CA HIS A 22 -0.69 -2.93 -17.33
C HIS A 22 0.73 -3.43 -17.00
N GLU A 23 1.25 -4.31 -17.85
CA GLU A 23 2.60 -4.87 -17.71
C GLU A 23 3.70 -3.79 -17.70
N ASN A 24 4.85 -4.08 -17.08
CA ASN A 24 6.03 -3.20 -16.93
C ASN A 24 5.89 -1.95 -16.05
N PHE A 25 5.02 -1.98 -15.03
CA PHE A 25 4.96 -0.88 -14.05
C PHE A 25 6.02 -1.04 -12.94
N THR A 26 6.57 0.08 -12.46
CA THR A 26 7.58 0.14 -11.40
C THR A 26 6.94 0.41 -10.03
N GLU A 27 7.72 0.23 -8.95
CA GLU A 27 7.28 0.57 -7.60
C GLU A 27 6.93 2.06 -7.50
N GLU A 28 7.75 2.92 -8.09
CA GLU A 28 7.52 4.36 -8.17
C GLU A 28 6.17 4.66 -8.82
N ARG A 29 5.85 3.97 -9.92
CA ARG A 29 4.57 4.18 -10.61
C ARG A 29 3.39 3.75 -9.75
N LEU A 30 3.52 2.66 -8.99
CA LEU A 30 2.48 2.23 -8.06
C LEU A 30 2.28 3.25 -6.93
N ILE A 31 3.37 3.82 -6.41
CA ILE A 31 3.32 4.90 -5.41
C ILE A 31 2.61 6.13 -5.98
N GLU A 32 2.93 6.55 -7.21
CA GLU A 32 2.29 7.68 -7.88
C GLU A 32 0.78 7.50 -8.07
N ILE A 33 0.34 6.27 -8.35
CA ILE A 33 -1.08 5.93 -8.50
C ILE A 33 -1.79 5.93 -7.13
N LEU A 34 -1.13 5.38 -6.10
CA LEU A 34 -1.73 5.15 -4.79
C LEU A 34 -1.78 6.41 -3.93
N SER A 35 -0.76 7.27 -4.02
CA SER A 35 -0.63 8.51 -3.22
C SER A 35 -1.86 9.43 -3.30
N PRO A 36 -2.39 9.81 -4.49
CA PRO A 36 -3.56 10.68 -4.57
C PRO A 36 -4.83 10.04 -3.99
N ILE A 37 -4.97 8.71 -4.08
CA ILE A 37 -6.11 7.98 -3.49
C ILE A 37 -6.01 8.03 -1.97
N ILE A 38 -4.83 7.73 -1.41
CA ILE A 38 -4.59 7.83 0.04
C ILE A 38 -4.82 9.26 0.52
N LYS A 39 -4.37 10.27 -0.22
CA LYS A 39 -4.63 11.67 0.10
C LYS A 39 -6.13 11.96 0.22
N GLN A 40 -6.92 11.51 -0.75
CA GLN A 40 -8.38 11.66 -0.67
C GLN A 40 -8.98 10.94 0.54
N MET A 41 -8.47 9.77 0.89
CA MET A 41 -8.94 9.03 2.06
C MET A 41 -8.55 9.70 3.38
N LEU A 42 -7.33 10.26 3.49
CA LEU A 42 -6.95 11.07 4.64
C LEU A 42 -7.90 12.25 4.84
N ASP A 43 -8.30 12.90 3.75
CA ASP A 43 -9.16 14.09 3.80
C ASP A 43 -10.65 13.77 4.01
N ARG A 44 -11.13 12.61 3.53
CA ARG A 44 -12.58 12.35 3.36
C ARG A 44 -13.07 10.98 3.83
N ASP A 45 -12.18 10.02 4.05
CA ASP A 45 -12.54 8.62 4.34
C ASP A 45 -11.46 7.93 5.21
N PHE A 46 -11.14 8.58 6.34
CA PHE A 46 -10.04 8.16 7.20
C PHE A 46 -10.30 6.78 7.84
N GLU A 47 -11.55 6.51 8.24
CA GLU A 47 -11.97 5.22 8.79
C GLU A 47 -11.69 4.07 7.81
N ARG A 48 -12.01 4.25 6.51
CA ARG A 48 -11.68 3.23 5.51
C ARG A 48 -10.18 3.06 5.35
N LEU A 49 -9.38 4.13 5.45
CA LEU A 49 -7.92 4.03 5.41
C LEU A 49 -7.40 3.19 6.58
N LEU A 50 -7.89 3.44 7.80
CA LEU A 50 -7.55 2.65 8.99
C LEU A 50 -7.89 1.17 8.82
N HIS A 51 -9.08 0.86 8.31
CA HIS A 51 -9.49 -0.52 8.03
C HIS A 51 -8.57 -1.22 7.02
N ILE A 52 -8.11 -0.51 5.98
CA ILE A 52 -7.16 -1.07 5.00
C ILE A 52 -5.79 -1.29 5.66
N CYS A 53 -5.28 -0.32 6.41
CA CYS A 53 -4.02 -0.44 7.14
C CYS A 53 -4.02 -1.68 8.05
N TYR A 54 -5.11 -1.92 8.78
CA TYR A 54 -5.27 -3.13 9.61
C TYR A 54 -5.25 -4.42 8.79
N ARG A 55 -5.98 -4.49 7.67
CA ARG A 55 -6.01 -5.68 6.78
C ARG A 55 -4.67 -6.00 6.13
N ILE A 56 -3.88 -4.97 5.82
CA ILE A 56 -2.53 -5.10 5.27
C ILE A 56 -1.50 -5.44 6.36
N ASP A 57 -1.88 -5.31 7.63
CA ASP A 57 -1.01 -5.44 8.82
C ASP A 57 0.07 -4.36 8.85
N LEU A 58 -0.31 -3.13 8.52
CA LEU A 58 0.52 -1.94 8.76
C LEU A 58 0.47 -1.63 10.26
N GLY A 59 1.58 -1.85 10.95
CA GLY A 59 1.66 -1.66 12.40
C GLY A 59 1.25 -0.26 12.84
N GLU A 60 0.43 -0.18 13.90
CA GLU A 60 -0.13 1.07 14.42
C GLU A 60 0.95 2.11 14.76
N GLN A 61 2.08 1.67 15.31
CA GLN A 61 3.20 2.56 15.61
C GLN A 61 3.77 3.23 14.34
N LEU A 62 3.91 2.48 13.25
CA LEU A 62 4.41 3.01 11.98
C LEU A 62 3.38 3.97 11.36
N LEU A 63 2.10 3.62 11.40
CA LEU A 63 1.03 4.50 10.94
C LEU A 63 1.04 5.83 11.71
N LYS A 64 1.03 5.78 13.05
CA LYS A 64 1.09 6.98 13.90
C LYS A 64 2.33 7.82 13.62
N LYS A 65 3.48 7.16 13.42
CA LYS A 65 4.73 7.83 13.07
C LYS A 65 4.58 8.63 11.78
N ILE A 66 4.07 8.02 10.71
CA ILE A 66 3.87 8.70 9.42
C ILE A 66 2.86 9.85 9.55
N LEU A 67 1.76 9.64 10.27
CA LEU A 67 0.74 10.68 10.47
C LEU A 67 1.24 11.90 11.27
N HIS A 68 2.23 11.72 12.16
CA HIS A 68 2.74 12.81 13.00
C HIS A 68 4.05 13.44 12.49
N GLU A 69 4.91 12.66 11.83
CA GLU A 69 6.27 13.09 11.48
C GLU A 69 6.42 13.47 9.98
N SER A 70 5.57 12.96 9.09
CA SER A 70 5.64 13.32 7.68
C SER A 70 5.15 14.76 7.45
N ALA A 71 5.82 15.47 6.54
CA ALA A 71 5.32 16.75 6.07
C ALA A 71 3.91 16.57 5.43
N PRO A 72 2.99 17.55 5.56
CA PRO A 72 1.60 17.39 5.08
C PRO A 72 1.48 17.00 3.60
N ASP A 73 2.37 17.52 2.75
CA ASP A 73 2.47 17.22 1.33
C ASP A 73 3.09 15.84 1.02
N GLN A 74 3.84 15.29 1.97
CA GLN A 74 4.60 14.04 1.85
C GLN A 74 3.88 12.82 2.48
N MET A 75 2.97 13.06 3.42
CA MET A 75 2.28 12.02 4.21
C MET A 75 1.62 10.94 3.35
N SER A 76 0.86 11.33 2.32
CA SER A 76 0.16 10.37 1.45
C SER A 76 1.11 9.45 0.68
N PHE A 77 2.28 9.96 0.30
CA PHE A 77 3.31 9.22 -0.40
C PHE A 77 4.06 8.27 0.55
N ASP A 78 4.36 8.72 1.77
CA ASP A 78 5.01 7.88 2.79
C ASP A 78 4.11 6.72 3.22
N LEU A 79 2.79 6.96 3.32
CA LEU A 79 1.80 5.90 3.52
C LEU A 79 1.75 4.92 2.34
N ALA A 80 1.74 5.43 1.10
CA ALA A 80 1.76 4.57 -0.09
C ALA A 80 2.97 3.62 -0.08
N LYS A 81 4.17 4.17 0.19
CA LYS A 81 5.40 3.39 0.35
C LYS A 81 5.29 2.34 1.45
N ALA A 82 4.79 2.72 2.62
CA ALA A 82 4.68 1.81 3.76
C ALA A 82 3.72 0.64 3.47
N LEU A 83 2.59 0.91 2.83
CA LEU A 83 1.59 -0.10 2.45
C LEU A 83 2.13 -1.07 1.39
N ILE A 84 2.78 -0.55 0.34
CA ILE A 84 3.40 -1.36 -0.71
C ILE A 84 4.48 -2.27 -0.11
N LYS A 85 5.38 -1.71 0.70
CA LYS A 85 6.44 -2.48 1.37
C LYS A 85 5.87 -3.59 2.26
N ARG A 86 4.84 -3.29 3.05
CA ARG A 86 4.20 -4.28 3.92
C ARG A 86 3.56 -5.41 3.12
N GLN A 87 2.92 -5.07 2.00
CA GLN A 87 2.25 -6.03 1.13
C GLN A 87 3.25 -6.93 0.39
N ILE A 88 4.38 -6.38 -0.07
CA ILE A 88 5.50 -7.15 -0.62
C ILE A 88 5.97 -8.19 0.41
N GLN A 89 6.29 -7.76 1.63
CA GLN A 89 6.73 -8.67 2.71
C GLN A 89 5.72 -9.79 2.98
N LYS A 90 4.42 -9.47 3.00
CA LYS A 90 3.35 -10.46 3.21
C LYS A 90 3.32 -11.50 2.10
N ILE A 91 3.56 -11.09 0.86
CA ILE A 91 3.64 -11.98 -0.30
C ILE A 91 4.92 -12.83 -0.26
N GLU A 92 6.06 -12.25 0.10
CA GLU A 92 7.32 -13.00 0.26
C GLU A 92 7.20 -14.12 1.30
N ILE A 93 6.65 -13.79 2.47
CA ILE A 93 6.38 -14.78 3.54
C ILE A 93 5.46 -15.87 2.99
N ARG A 94 4.33 -15.50 2.38
CA ARG A 94 3.39 -16.47 1.80
C ARG A 94 4.07 -17.37 0.77
N ASN A 95 4.94 -16.83 -0.08
CA ASN A 95 5.62 -17.61 -1.11
C ASN A 95 6.70 -18.52 -0.53
N ARG A 96 7.38 -18.11 0.55
CA ARG A 96 8.36 -18.93 1.28
C ARG A 96 7.71 -20.18 1.88
N TYR A 97 6.55 -20.02 2.52
CA TYR A 97 5.86 -21.10 3.24
C TYR A 97 4.76 -21.80 2.43
N ARG A 98 4.65 -21.56 1.11
CA ARG A 98 3.60 -22.18 0.26
C ARG A 98 3.84 -23.67 0.00
N ASN A 99 5.07 -24.15 0.20
CA ASN A 99 5.52 -25.50 -0.15
C ASN A 99 6.06 -26.28 1.07
N GLU A 100 5.73 -25.85 2.29
CA GLU A 100 5.85 -26.66 3.51
C GLU A 100 4.50 -27.32 3.81
#